data_AF-A0AA38U6K3-F1
#
_entry.id   AF-A0AA38U6K3-F1
#
_cell.length_a   1.000
_cell.length_b   1.000
_cell.length_c   1.000
_cell.angle_alpha   90.00
_cell.angle_beta   90.00
_cell.angle_gamma   90.00
#
_symmetry.space_group_name_H-M   'P 1'
#
loop_
_entity.id
_entity.type
_entity.pdbx_description
1 polymer ?
#
loop_
_entity_poly.entity_id
_entity_poly.type
_entity_poly.pdbx_seq_one_letter_code
_entity_poly.pdbx_strand_id
1 'polypeptide(L)'
;MENQRNSNQNIESGIFNHAQNVTVTGGEFNVAERDIHKNYYYLSSDEEKKLHDWLAAPDSSITYATALNKKVAGTGQWILEDPVYLKWKEEGSILCIQGQGRNLKSS
;
A
#
# COMPACT_ATOMS: atom_id res chain seq x y z
N MET A 1 41.63 -27.16 30.00
CA MET A 1 41.37 -25.70 30.02
C MET A 1 40.70 -25.38 28.70
N GLU A 2 39.38 -25.38 28.70
CA GLU A 2 38.55 -25.34 27.49
C GLU A 2 38.08 -23.91 27.26
N ASN A 3 38.38 -23.40 26.08
CA ASN A 3 38.17 -22.02 25.70
C ASN A 3 36.71 -21.86 25.24
N GLN A 4 35.82 -21.40 26.12
CA GLN A 4 34.43 -21.11 25.74
C GLN A 4 34.41 -19.89 24.81
N ARG A 5 34.23 -20.15 23.52
CA ARG A 5 33.92 -19.13 22.51
C ARG A 5 32.60 -18.47 22.90
N ASN A 6 32.67 -17.25 23.44
CA ASN A 6 31.50 -16.36 23.49
C ASN A 6 31.13 -16.00 22.06
N SER A 7 30.17 -16.73 21.51
CA SER A 7 29.54 -16.36 20.26
C SER A 7 28.51 -15.28 20.57
N ASN A 8 28.83 -14.03 20.23
CA ASN A 8 27.84 -12.99 20.11
C ASN A 8 26.95 -13.36 18.92
N GLN A 9 25.86 -14.06 19.21
CA GLN A 9 24.83 -14.32 18.24
C GLN A 9 24.13 -12.98 18.01
N ASN A 10 24.44 -12.31 16.89
CA ASN A 10 23.64 -11.20 16.40
C ASN A 10 22.27 -11.77 16.10
N ILE A 11 21.34 -11.52 17.02
CA ILE A 11 19.98 -11.98 16.87
C ILE A 11 19.35 -11.10 15.80
N GLU A 12 19.21 -11.67 14.59
CA GLU A 12 18.51 -11.02 13.49
C GLU A 12 17.08 -10.68 13.89
N SER A 13 16.61 -9.54 13.38
CA SER A 13 15.42 -8.75 13.75
C SER A 13 14.04 -9.44 13.60
N GLY A 14 13.95 -10.77 13.66
CA GLY A 14 12.73 -11.53 13.34
C GLY A 14 12.09 -12.33 14.47
N ILE A 15 12.77 -12.56 15.59
CA ILE A 15 12.35 -13.54 16.60
C ILE A 15 11.11 -13.17 17.44
N PHE A 16 10.59 -11.93 17.34
CA PHE A 16 9.42 -11.49 18.10
C PHE A 16 8.23 -11.07 17.24
N ASN A 17 8.24 -11.41 15.95
CA ASN A 17 7.09 -11.10 15.10
C ASN A 17 5.88 -11.90 15.60
N HIS A 18 4.88 -11.20 16.15
CA HIS A 18 3.63 -11.69 16.77
C HIS A 18 3.71 -12.19 18.22
N ALA A 19 4.83 -12.00 18.94
CA ALA A 19 4.90 -12.37 20.35
C ALA A 19 4.16 -11.36 21.25
N GLN A 20 3.44 -11.87 22.26
CA GLN A 20 2.88 -11.08 23.36
C GLN A 20 3.44 -11.62 24.69
N ASN A 21 3.58 -10.76 25.71
CA ASN A 21 4.10 -11.10 27.05
C ASN A 21 5.56 -11.61 27.11
N VAL A 22 6.48 -10.97 26.39
CA VAL A 22 7.92 -11.33 26.45
C VAL A 22 8.56 -10.78 27.72
N THR A 23 9.25 -11.65 28.48
CA THR A 23 10.05 -11.27 29.66
C THR A 23 11.53 -11.47 29.37
N VAL A 24 12.32 -10.42 29.51
CA VAL A 24 13.79 -10.46 29.36
C VAL A 24 14.40 -10.33 30.75
N THR A 25 15.11 -11.35 31.21
CA THR A 25 15.79 -11.37 32.51
C THR A 25 17.30 -11.44 32.32
N GLY A 26 18.04 -10.54 32.98
CA GLY A 26 19.51 -10.55 33.01
C GLY A 26 20.22 -9.87 31.84
N GLY A 27 19.53 -9.07 31.02
CA GLY A 27 20.14 -8.28 29.94
C GLY A 27 20.36 -6.82 30.33
N GLU A 28 21.48 -6.22 29.87
CA GLU A 28 21.70 -4.77 29.93
C GLU A 28 21.17 -4.10 28.66
N PHE A 29 20.26 -3.14 28.81
CA PHE A 29 19.69 -2.38 27.71
C PHE A 29 20.41 -1.03 27.57
N ASN A 30 21.34 -0.94 26.61
CA ASN A 30 22.02 0.31 26.33
C ASN A 30 21.12 1.19 25.46
N VAL A 31 20.45 2.17 26.06
CA VAL A 31 19.73 3.22 25.34
C VAL A 31 20.77 4.11 24.66
N ALA A 32 20.93 3.98 23.34
CA ALA A 32 21.60 5.00 22.56
C ALA A 32 20.67 6.22 22.53
N GLU A 33 21.05 7.25 23.27
CA GLU A 33 20.36 8.53 23.48
C GLU A 33 20.26 9.34 22.16
N ARG A 34 19.54 8.83 21.17
CA ARG A 34 19.10 9.60 20.01
C ARG A 34 17.62 9.85 20.14
N ASP A 35 17.32 10.98 20.77
CA ASP A 35 16.14 11.81 20.53
C ASP A 35 14.93 11.08 19.94
N ILE A 36 14.23 10.33 20.80
CA ILE A 36 12.83 9.98 20.52
C ILE A 36 11.98 11.21 20.86
N HIS A 37 12.16 12.30 20.11
CA HIS A 37 11.17 13.38 20.07
C HIS A 37 9.92 12.81 19.41
N LYS A 38 9.08 12.14 20.22
CA LYS A 38 7.75 11.72 19.82
C LYS A 38 6.93 13.00 19.57
N ASN A 39 6.90 13.46 18.32
CA ASN A 39 5.96 14.48 17.88
C ASN A 39 4.55 13.88 17.87
N TYR A 40 3.91 13.84 19.04
CA TYR A 40 2.47 13.67 19.12
C TYR A 40 1.82 14.97 18.64
N TYR A 41 1.40 15.01 17.37
CA TYR A 41 0.56 16.08 16.86
C TYR A 41 -0.85 15.89 17.43
N TYR A 42 -1.22 16.68 18.43
CA TYR A 42 -2.60 16.80 18.87
C TYR A 42 -3.35 17.66 17.85
N LEU A 43 -4.10 17.01 16.96
CA LEU A 43 -5.03 17.71 16.09
C LEU A 43 -6.29 18.03 16.89
N SER A 44 -6.78 19.25 16.77
CA SER A 44 -8.14 19.57 17.21
C SER A 44 -9.16 18.77 16.39
N SER A 45 -10.36 18.55 16.94
CA SER A 45 -11.43 17.84 16.22
C SER A 45 -11.75 18.47 14.86
N ASP A 46 -11.63 19.79 14.75
CA ASP A 46 -11.84 20.53 13.50
C ASP A 46 -10.74 20.29 12.46
N GLU A 47 -9.48 20.18 12.90
CA GLU A 47 -8.35 19.86 12.02
C GLU A 47 -8.38 18.41 11.55
N GLU A 48 -8.77 17.49 12.44
CA GLU A 48 -8.98 16.10 12.10
C GLU A 48 -10.07 15.96 11.03
N LYS A 49 -11.20 16.66 11.19
CA LYS A 49 -12.28 16.66 10.21
C LYS A 49 -11.83 17.19 8.85
N LYS A 50 -11.08 18.29 8.81
CA LYS A 50 -10.53 18.83 7.56
C LYS A 50 -9.58 17.86 6.86
N LEU A 51 -8.78 17.12 7.63
CA LEU A 51 -7.89 16.10 7.10
C LEU A 51 -8.68 14.93 6.51
N HIS A 52 -9.70 14.44 7.23
CA HIS A 52 -10.59 13.39 6.73
C HIS A 52 -11.34 13.83 5.47
N ASP A 53 -11.85 15.06 5.44
CA ASP A 53 -12.54 15.62 4.26
C ASP A 53 -11.57 15.79 3.08
N TRP A 54 -10.30 16.14 3.32
CA TRP A 54 -9.27 16.22 2.29
C TRP A 54 -8.88 14.84 1.73
N LEU A 55 -8.86 13.82 2.59
CA LEU A 55 -8.58 12.43 2.21
C LEU A 55 -9.82 11.70 1.67
N ALA A 56 -11.01 12.25 1.87
CA ALA A 56 -12.25 11.64 1.44
C ALA A 56 -12.23 11.44 -0.08
N ALA A 57 -12.48 10.21 -0.50
CA ALA A 57 -12.64 9.94 -1.92
C ALA A 57 -13.85 10.73 -2.44
N PRO A 58 -13.74 11.38 -3.62
CA PRO A 58 -14.91 11.98 -4.26
C PRO A 58 -15.96 10.90 -4.51
N ASP A 59 -17.23 11.29 -4.46
CA ASP A 59 -18.35 10.38 -4.70
C ASP A 59 -18.21 9.71 -6.07
N SER A 60 -17.89 8.42 -6.05
CA SER A 60 -17.61 7.62 -7.24
C SER A 60 -18.87 7.32 -8.05
N SER A 61 -20.07 7.49 -7.46
CA SER A 61 -21.34 7.26 -8.14
C SER A 61 -21.57 8.24 -9.29
N ILE A 62 -21.16 9.50 -9.12
CA ILE A 62 -21.29 10.56 -10.14
C ILE A 62 -20.40 10.25 -11.34
N THR A 63 -19.15 9.87 -11.08
CA THR A 63 -18.19 9.49 -12.11
C THR A 63 -18.64 8.22 -12.83
N TYR A 64 -19.16 7.24 -12.09
CA TYR A 64 -19.71 6.01 -12.66
C TYR A 64 -20.92 6.28 -13.57
N ALA A 65 -21.90 7.05 -13.11
CA ALA A 65 -23.09 7.39 -13.89
C ALA A 65 -22.72 8.16 -15.18
N THR A 66 -21.77 9.09 -15.08
CA THR A 66 -21.27 9.83 -16.24
C THR A 66 -20.58 8.91 -17.25
N ALA A 67 -19.71 8.00 -16.79
CA ALA A 67 -19.04 7.04 -17.64
C ALA A 67 -20.03 6.05 -18.28
N LEU A 68 -21.03 5.60 -17.53
CA LEU A 68 -22.09 4.73 -18.01
C LEU A 68 -22.92 5.40 -19.10
N ASN A 69 -23.31 6.67 -18.89
CA ASN A 69 -24.06 7.45 -19.87
C ASN A 69 -23.26 7.74 -21.15
N LYS A 70 -21.93 7.80 -21.07
CA LYS A 70 -21.03 7.99 -22.23
C LYS A 70 -20.63 6.67 -22.91
N LYS A 71 -20.99 5.52 -22.33
CA LYS A 71 -20.67 4.21 -22.89
C LYS A 71 -21.49 3.99 -24.16
N VAL A 72 -20.81 3.67 -25.25
CA VAL A 72 -21.45 3.18 -26.47
C VAL A 72 -21.52 1.66 -26.40
N ALA A 73 -22.68 1.07 -26.73
CA ALA A 73 -22.87 -0.37 -26.76
C ALA A 73 -21.79 -1.06 -27.63
N GLY A 74 -21.28 -2.21 -27.17
CA GLY A 74 -20.18 -2.95 -27.82
C GLY A 74 -18.78 -2.34 -27.64
N THR A 75 -18.64 -1.10 -27.14
CA THR A 75 -17.32 -0.52 -26.89
C THR A 75 -16.60 -1.26 -25.76
N GLY A 76 -15.37 -1.67 -26.03
CA GLY A 76 -14.55 -2.44 -25.09
C GLY A 76 -14.92 -3.91 -25.00
N GLN A 77 -15.93 -4.40 -25.75
CA GLN A 77 -16.25 -5.84 -25.74
C GLN A 77 -15.13 -6.68 -26.36
N TRP A 78 -14.45 -6.13 -27.37
CA TRP A 78 -13.32 -6.78 -28.05
C TRP A 78 -12.20 -7.23 -27.11
N ILE A 79 -12.00 -6.55 -25.97
CA ILE A 79 -10.95 -6.94 -25.02
C ILE A 79 -11.34 -8.16 -24.20
N LEU A 80 -12.63 -8.41 -24.00
CA LEU A 80 -13.12 -9.54 -23.21
C LEU A 80 -12.93 -10.87 -23.96
N GLU A 81 -12.80 -10.79 -25.28
CA GLU A 81 -12.54 -11.89 -26.19
C GLU A 81 -11.05 -12.02 -26.53
N ASP A 82 -10.21 -11.07 -26.08
CA ASP A 82 -8.79 -11.04 -26.38
C ASP A 82 -8.03 -12.16 -25.63
N PRO A 83 -7.19 -12.97 -26.31
CA PRO A 83 -6.45 -14.05 -25.68
C PRO A 83 -5.54 -13.60 -24.52
N VAL A 84 -4.99 -12.38 -24.56
CA VAL A 84 -4.16 -11.81 -23.48
C VAL A 84 -5.01 -11.57 -22.25
N TYR A 85 -6.23 -11.03 -22.43
CA TYR A 85 -7.17 -10.85 -21.33
C TYR A 85 -7.63 -12.19 -20.74
N LEU A 86 -7.97 -13.16 -21.59
CA LEU A 86 -8.42 -14.48 -21.14
C LEU A 86 -7.33 -15.19 -20.34
N LYS A 87 -6.08 -15.16 -20.83
CA LYS A 87 -4.92 -15.72 -20.13
C LYS A 87 -4.67 -15.01 -18.80
N TRP A 88 -4.69 -13.68 -18.79
CA TRP A 88 -4.54 -12.90 -17.56
C TRP A 88 -5.61 -13.24 -16.51
N LYS A 89 -6.86 -13.40 -16.96
CA LYS A 89 -8.01 -13.73 -16.09
C LYS A 89 -7.84 -15.09 -15.40
N GLU A 90 -7.22 -16.05 -16.07
CA GLU A 90 -6.98 -17.40 -15.53
C GLU A 90 -5.74 -17.46 -14.64
N GLU A 91 -4.64 -16.82 -15.05
CA GLU A 91 -3.34 -16.97 -14.40
C GLU A 91 -3.09 -15.99 -13.25
N GLY A 92 -3.77 -14.83 -13.26
CA GLY A 92 -3.61 -13.79 -12.24
C GLY A 92 -2.24 -13.10 -12.30
N SER A 93 -2.19 -11.89 -12.86
CA SER A 93 -0.99 -11.03 -12.88
C SER A 93 -1.39 -9.56 -13.06
N ILE A 94 -0.46 -8.67 -13.43
CA ILE A 94 -0.78 -7.27 -13.78
C ILE A 94 -1.06 -7.20 -15.29
N LEU A 95 -2.26 -6.73 -15.67
CA LEU A 95 -2.61 -6.41 -17.06
C LEU A 95 -2.56 -4.90 -17.29
N CYS A 96 -1.64 -4.45 -18.13
CA CYS A 96 -1.54 -3.04 -18.53
C CYS A 96 -2.16 -2.86 -19.93
N ILE A 97 -3.21 -2.03 -20.02
CA ILE A 97 -3.86 -1.67 -21.28
C ILE A 97 -3.47 -0.23 -21.62
N GLN A 98 -2.74 -0.05 -22.71
CA GLN A 98 -2.33 1.26 -23.18
C GLN A 98 -3.05 1.61 -24.48
N GLY A 99 -3.84 2.67 -24.46
CA GLY A 99 -4.42 3.24 -25.68
C GLY A 99 -3.47 4.22 -26.35
N GLN A 100 -3.43 4.25 -27.68
CA GLN A 100 -2.88 5.40 -28.41
C GLN A 100 -3.95 6.51 -28.47
N GLY A 101 -3.70 7.61 -27.77
CA GLY A 101 -4.50 8.82 -27.92
C GLY A 101 -4.38 9.33 -29.36
N ARG A 102 -5.50 9.42 -30.09
CA ARG A 102 -5.48 10.00 -31.43
C ARG A 102 -5.08 11.47 -31.31
N ASN A 103 -3.96 11.86 -31.92
CA ASN A 103 -3.62 13.26 -32.14
C ASN A 103 -4.60 13.82 -33.19
N LEU A 104 -5.69 14.42 -32.72
CA LEU A 104 -6.56 15.23 -33.58
C LEU A 104 -5.81 16.54 -33.84
N LYS A 105 -5.14 16.65 -34.99
CA LYS A 105 -4.70 17.95 -35.49
C LYS A 105 -5.95 18.71 -35.93
N SER A 106 -6.27 19.80 -35.23
CA SER A 106 -7.21 20.81 -35.72
C SER A 106 -6.64 21.40 -37.01
N SER A 107 -7.31 21.16 -38.14
CA SER A 107 -7.11 21.89 -39.39
C SER A 107 -8.04 23.09 -39.45
#